data_AF-A0A813GM31-F1
#
_entry.id   AF-A0A813GM31-F1
#
_cell.length_a   1.000
_cell.length_b   1.000
_cell.length_c   1.000
_cell.angle_alpha   90.00
_cell.angle_beta   90.00
_cell.angle_gamma   90.00
#
_symmetry.space_group_name_H-M   'P 1'
#
loop_
_entity.id
_entity.type
_entity.pdbx_description
1 polymer ?
#
loop_
_entity_poly.entity_id
_entity_poly.type
_entity_poly.pdbx_seq_one_letter_code
_entity_poly.pdbx_strand_id
1 'polypeptide(L)'
;MDMPVTLVAKDVNEEGGMGIHVLKNVMHGGQWILQEKLENCAALNKLLPKEAPLSTMRVVTGSRGALSLLGVPGKQEKAKSFCTVWRAGRAGAATDHSSVMMDLPDARKNELLGKGSSSAHWYARGLKSLGMPLSTADGANSVHPDTGVILSGCRLEGAAAAAELCERAHDTLMPTVPLAGWDVAFCPSKDKGGAGPPELVLLEANLSCNFFRGSVAWEEYGSLLDAHFAAIDVWRRR
;
A
#
# COMPACT_ATOMS: atom_id res chain seq x y z
N MET A 1 7.11 -20.05 30.02
CA MET A 1 6.70 -18.91 29.19
C MET A 1 7.93 -18.04 29.07
N ASP A 2 8.49 -17.92 27.87
CA ASP A 2 9.69 -17.11 27.67
C ASP A 2 9.35 -15.64 27.90
N MET A 3 10.21 -14.94 28.64
CA MET A 3 10.02 -13.52 28.89
C MET A 3 10.08 -12.75 27.55
N PRO A 4 9.22 -11.73 27.35
CA PRO A 4 9.24 -10.94 26.13
C PRO A 4 10.61 -10.28 25.95
N VAL A 5 11.21 -10.47 24.77
CA VAL A 5 12.49 -9.85 24.41
C VAL A 5 12.28 -8.34 24.31
N THR A 6 13.06 -7.57 25.07
CA THR A 6 13.04 -6.11 25.05
C THR A 6 14.09 -5.61 24.08
N LEU A 7 13.72 -4.69 23.17
CA LEU A 7 14.67 -4.10 22.24
C LEU A 7 15.14 -2.74 22.76
N VAL A 8 16.45 -2.58 22.86
CA VAL A 8 17.09 -1.32 23.24
C VAL A 8 17.61 -0.69 21.94
N ALA A 9 16.91 0.33 21.45
CA ALA A 9 17.33 1.11 20.30
C ALA A 9 18.14 2.33 20.78
N LYS A 10 19.29 2.57 20.15
CA LYS A 10 20.15 3.73 20.41
C LYS A 10 20.48 4.40 19.08
N ASP A 11 20.22 5.70 18.98
CA ASP A 11 20.52 6.49 17.78
C ASP A 11 22.04 6.74 17.66
N VAL A 12 22.70 7.02 18.78
CA VAL A 12 24.15 7.17 18.92
C VAL A 12 24.61 6.58 20.26
N ASN A 13 25.87 6.15 20.35
CA ASN A 13 26.43 5.61 21.58
C ASN A 13 26.90 6.76 22.49
N GLU A 14 25.95 7.50 23.05
CA GLU A 14 26.21 8.60 23.98
C GLU A 14 26.38 8.08 25.43
N GLU A 15 27.27 8.73 26.18
CA GLU A 15 27.58 8.36 27.56
C GLU A 15 26.36 8.58 28.48
N GLY A 16 26.19 7.75 29.51
CA GLY A 16 25.15 7.94 30.53
C GLY A 16 23.72 7.49 30.17
N GLY A 17 23.51 6.84 29.03
CA GLY A 17 22.20 6.26 28.66
C GLY A 17 21.19 7.25 28.10
N MET A 18 21.63 8.44 27.71
CA MET A 18 20.85 9.36 26.87
C MET A 18 20.62 8.75 25.48
N GLY A 19 19.47 9.04 24.87
CA GLY A 19 19.10 8.50 23.55
C GLY A 19 18.71 7.02 23.53
N ILE A 20 18.54 6.37 24.70
CA ILE A 20 18.05 5.00 24.78
C ILE A 20 16.52 4.96 24.67
N HIS A 21 16.03 4.29 23.63
CA HIS A 21 14.61 3.95 23.47
C HIS A 21 14.39 2.47 23.80
N VAL A 22 13.65 2.22 24.87
CA VAL A 22 13.25 0.85 25.26
C VAL A 22 11.92 0.54 24.58
N LEU A 23 11.98 -0.31 23.56
CA LEU A 23 10.81 -0.71 22.78
C LEU A 23 10.27 -2.03 23.34
N LYS A 24 8.95 -2.07 23.55
CA LYS A 24 8.21 -3.26 23.96
C LYS A 24 7.32 -3.72 22.80
N ASN A 25 7.19 -5.03 22.64
CA ASN A 25 6.28 -5.56 21.64
C ASN A 25 4.84 -5.14 21.99
N VAL A 26 4.06 -4.79 20.97
CA VAL A 26 2.64 -4.41 21.13
C VAL A 26 1.81 -5.59 21.66
N MET A 27 2.21 -6.83 21.35
CA MET A 27 1.59 -8.05 21.84
C MET A 27 2.56 -8.81 22.77
N HIS A 28 2.07 -9.23 23.94
CA HIS A 28 2.85 -10.08 24.84
C HIS A 28 3.20 -11.41 24.15
N GLY A 29 4.49 -11.75 24.07
CA GLY A 29 4.96 -12.92 23.35
C GLY A 29 5.05 -12.76 21.83
N GLY A 30 4.80 -11.55 21.31
CA GLY A 30 4.98 -11.25 19.89
C GLY A 30 6.46 -11.31 19.47
N GLN A 31 6.69 -11.59 18.18
CA GLN A 31 8.02 -11.55 17.58
C GLN A 31 8.35 -10.14 17.07
N TRP A 32 9.63 -9.79 17.09
CA TRP A 32 10.13 -8.55 16.51
C TRP A 32 10.49 -8.76 15.05
N ILE A 33 10.11 -7.82 14.20
CA ILE A 33 10.60 -7.70 12.84
C ILE A 33 11.43 -6.42 12.79
N LEU A 34 12.69 -6.56 12.40
CA LEU A 34 13.58 -5.44 12.14
C LEU A 34 13.78 -5.37 10.64
N GLN A 35 13.50 -4.21 10.06
CA GLN A 35 13.63 -3.94 8.63
C GLN A 35 14.54 -2.74 8.45
N GLU A 36 15.45 -2.84 7.49
CA GLU A 36 16.27 -1.69 7.10
C GLU A 36 15.37 -0.54 6.60
N LYS A 37 15.77 0.69 6.90
CA LYS A 37 15.06 1.87 6.40
C LYS A 37 15.10 1.84 4.86
N LEU A 38 13.93 1.87 4.25
CA LEU A 38 13.80 2.00 2.80
C LEU A 38 13.72 3.46 2.40
N GLU A 39 14.24 3.78 1.23
CA GLU A 39 14.24 5.11 0.65
C GLU A 39 13.46 5.09 -0.67
N ASN A 40 12.90 6.25 -1.06
CA ASN A 40 12.30 6.40 -2.38
C ASN A 40 13.38 6.35 -3.46
N CYS A 41 13.08 5.73 -4.60
CA CYS A 41 13.98 5.74 -5.76
C CYS A 41 14.16 7.16 -6.33
N ALA A 42 15.22 7.37 -7.12
CA ALA A 42 15.56 8.67 -7.68
C ALA A 42 14.46 9.26 -8.58
N ALA A 43 13.69 8.42 -9.29
CA ALA A 43 12.59 8.86 -10.13
C ALA A 43 11.45 9.45 -9.27
N LEU A 44 11.10 8.79 -8.16
CA LEU A 44 10.09 9.29 -7.23
C LEU A 44 10.52 10.58 -6.53
N ASN A 45 11.79 10.69 -6.15
CA ASN A 45 12.30 11.89 -5.49
C ASN A 45 12.19 13.17 -6.34
N LYS A 46 12.02 13.05 -7.66
CA LYS A 46 11.74 14.21 -8.55
C LYS A 46 10.30 14.71 -8.43
N LEU A 47 9.39 13.87 -7.95
CA LEU A 47 7.96 14.15 -7.78
C LEU A 47 7.61 14.57 -6.35
N LEU A 48 8.51 14.31 -5.40
CA LEU A 48 8.29 14.43 -3.97
C LEU A 48 9.06 15.62 -3.38
N PRO A 49 8.64 16.12 -2.19
CA PRO A 49 9.43 17.11 -1.47
C PRO A 49 10.76 16.51 -1.02
N LYS A 50 11.72 17.40 -0.74
CA LYS A 50 12.98 17.00 -0.11
C LYS A 50 12.66 16.30 1.22
N GLU A 51 13.31 15.16 1.48
CA GLU A 51 13.11 14.36 2.69
C GLU A 51 11.66 13.87 2.89
N ALA A 52 10.93 13.64 1.80
CA ALA A 52 9.64 12.97 1.86
C ALA A 52 9.75 11.58 2.53
N PRO A 53 8.73 11.14 3.30
CA PRO A 53 8.68 9.77 3.77
C PRO A 53 8.58 8.79 2.59
N LEU A 54 8.82 7.51 2.89
CA LEU A 54 8.65 6.44 1.91
C LEU A 54 7.24 6.48 1.32
N SER A 55 7.16 6.65 0.01
CA SER A 55 5.92 6.66 -0.77
C SER A 55 5.64 5.26 -1.29
N THR A 56 4.38 4.85 -1.27
CA THR A 56 3.99 3.48 -1.60
C THR A 56 2.86 3.46 -2.61
N MET A 57 2.73 2.37 -3.35
CA MET A 57 1.56 2.10 -4.17
C MET A 57 0.69 1.05 -3.48
N ARG A 58 -0.55 1.44 -3.20
CA ARG A 58 -1.63 0.51 -2.85
C ARG A 58 -2.05 -0.23 -4.10
N VAL A 59 -2.01 -1.56 -4.05
CA VAL A 59 -2.59 -2.45 -5.06
C VAL A 59 -3.65 -3.31 -4.41
N VAL A 60 -4.90 -3.14 -4.80
CA VAL A 60 -5.98 -4.01 -4.34
C VAL A 60 -6.14 -5.14 -5.34
N THR A 61 -6.01 -6.36 -4.83
CA THR A 61 -6.04 -7.60 -5.60
C THR A 61 -7.13 -8.53 -5.09
N GLY A 62 -7.63 -9.37 -5.98
CA GLY A 62 -8.64 -10.38 -5.65
C GLY A 62 -8.23 -11.75 -6.13
N SER A 63 -8.46 -12.76 -5.31
CA SER A 63 -8.21 -14.16 -5.65
C SER A 63 -9.50 -14.97 -5.60
N ARG A 64 -9.63 -15.91 -6.54
CA ARG A 64 -10.70 -16.91 -6.55
C ARG A 64 -10.29 -18.20 -5.84
N GLY A 65 -9.08 -18.30 -5.30
CA GLY A 65 -8.59 -19.54 -4.69
C GLY A 65 -9.43 -19.98 -3.48
N ALA A 66 -10.08 -19.05 -2.77
CA ALA A 66 -10.99 -19.34 -1.67
C ALA A 66 -12.25 -20.12 -2.10
N LEU A 67 -12.68 -20.02 -3.36
CA LEU A 67 -13.86 -20.72 -3.88
C LEU A 67 -13.72 -22.24 -3.81
N SER A 68 -12.48 -22.75 -3.93
CA SER A 68 -12.19 -24.17 -3.76
C SER A 68 -12.50 -24.68 -2.35
N LEU A 69 -12.28 -23.86 -1.31
CA LEU A 69 -12.63 -24.17 0.08
C LEU A 69 -14.14 -24.19 0.31
N LEU A 70 -14.88 -23.45 -0.52
CA LEU A 70 -16.34 -23.40 -0.50
C LEU A 70 -16.98 -24.50 -1.37
N GLY A 71 -16.18 -25.43 -1.89
CA GLY A 71 -16.67 -26.56 -2.68
C GLY A 71 -17.09 -26.21 -4.10
N VAL A 72 -16.63 -25.07 -4.64
CA VAL A 72 -16.79 -24.72 -6.05
C VAL A 72 -15.60 -25.30 -6.82
N PRO A 73 -15.82 -26.29 -7.71
CA PRO A 73 -14.77 -26.83 -8.55
C PRO A 73 -14.40 -25.81 -9.63
N GLY A 74 -13.11 -25.56 -9.82
CA GLY A 74 -12.63 -24.66 -10.85
C GLY A 74 -11.11 -24.67 -10.97
N LYS A 75 -10.60 -24.27 -12.15
CA LYS A 75 -9.20 -23.89 -12.27
C LYS A 75 -8.95 -22.71 -11.35
N GLN A 76 -7.84 -22.73 -10.61
CA GLN A 76 -7.38 -21.53 -9.91
C GLN A 76 -7.08 -20.47 -10.96
N GLU A 77 -7.99 -19.50 -11.08
CA GLU A 77 -7.69 -18.24 -11.76
C GLU A 77 -6.65 -17.50 -10.93
N LYS A 78 -5.66 -16.93 -11.62
CA LYS A 78 -4.65 -16.09 -10.98
C LYS A 78 -5.32 -14.87 -10.35
N ALA A 79 -4.78 -14.43 -9.23
CA ALA A 79 -5.18 -13.18 -8.61
C ALA A 79 -5.02 -12.03 -9.61
N LYS A 80 -5.93 -11.06 -9.50
CA LYS A 80 -5.95 -9.87 -10.36
C LYS A 80 -5.97 -8.60 -9.55
N SER A 81 -5.21 -7.60 -9.97
CA SER A 81 -5.34 -6.23 -9.45
C SER A 81 -6.52 -5.52 -10.11
N PHE A 82 -7.41 -4.91 -9.32
CA PHE A 82 -8.55 -4.14 -9.85
C PHE A 82 -8.56 -2.67 -9.39
N CYS A 83 -7.66 -2.26 -8.49
CA CYS A 83 -7.52 -0.86 -8.06
C CYS A 83 -6.09 -0.57 -7.66
N THR A 84 -5.53 0.55 -8.13
CA THR A 84 -4.17 0.99 -7.83
C THR A 84 -4.10 2.47 -7.53
N VAL A 85 -3.46 2.82 -6.41
CA VAL A 85 -3.31 4.21 -5.96
C VAL A 85 -1.88 4.41 -5.45
N TRP A 86 -1.19 5.41 -5.95
CA TRP A 86 0.11 5.81 -5.43
C TRP A 86 -0.03 6.90 -4.36
N ARG A 87 0.55 6.66 -3.19
CA ARG A 87 0.55 7.56 -2.04
C ARG A 87 1.86 8.35 -2.03
N ALA A 88 1.82 9.56 -2.57
CA ALA A 88 2.95 10.49 -2.58
C ALA A 88 3.11 11.14 -1.20
N GLY A 89 4.19 10.82 -0.51
CA GLY A 89 4.48 11.27 0.86
C GLY A 89 4.64 12.79 0.97
N ARG A 90 4.12 13.37 2.05
CA ARG A 90 4.18 14.81 2.33
C ARG A 90 5.38 15.22 3.17
N ALA A 91 5.82 16.47 3.01
CA ALA A 91 6.94 17.02 3.76
C ALA A 91 6.67 16.98 5.27
N GLY A 92 7.68 16.58 6.05
CA GLY A 92 7.61 16.54 7.53
C GLY A 92 6.74 15.43 8.12
N ALA A 93 6.20 14.53 7.31
CA ALA A 93 5.47 13.36 7.80
C ALA A 93 6.42 12.18 8.09
N ALA A 94 6.10 11.40 9.13
CA ALA A 94 6.87 10.21 9.48
C ALA A 94 6.61 9.02 8.54
N THR A 95 5.41 8.96 7.96
CA THR A 95 4.96 7.90 7.04
C THR A 95 4.04 8.49 5.96
N ASP A 96 3.70 7.71 4.93
CA ASP A 96 2.74 8.05 3.89
C ASP A 96 1.27 8.11 4.35
N HIS A 97 1.00 7.98 5.65
CA HIS A 97 -0.31 8.32 6.23
C HIS A 97 -0.69 9.79 5.99
N SER A 98 0.31 10.66 5.82
CA SER A 98 0.12 11.96 5.20
C SER A 98 0.64 11.92 3.77
N SER A 99 -0.28 11.73 2.82
CA SER A 99 0.05 11.64 1.40
C SER A 99 -0.98 12.32 0.51
N VAL A 100 -0.56 12.58 -0.72
CA VAL A 100 -1.47 12.78 -1.86
C VAL A 100 -1.71 11.42 -2.50
N MET A 101 -2.98 11.05 -2.66
CA MET A 101 -3.37 9.76 -3.21
C MET A 101 -3.64 9.93 -4.71
N MET A 102 -2.68 9.56 -5.55
CA MET A 102 -2.78 9.65 -7.00
C MET A 102 -3.34 8.34 -7.57
N ASP A 103 -4.47 8.44 -8.28
CA ASP A 103 -5.04 7.30 -8.98
C ASP A 103 -4.09 6.78 -10.07
N LEU A 104 -3.99 5.47 -10.26
CA LEU A 104 -3.40 4.86 -11.44
C LEU A 104 -4.47 4.01 -12.12
N PRO A 105 -5.23 4.57 -13.07
CA PRO A 105 -6.29 3.83 -13.73
C PRO A 105 -5.66 2.70 -14.56
N ASP A 106 -5.83 1.45 -14.13
CA ASP A 106 -5.27 0.26 -14.79
C ASP A 106 -3.73 0.31 -14.95
N ALA A 107 -3.02 0.19 -13.81
CA ALA A 107 -1.56 0.16 -13.75
C ALA A 107 -0.91 -0.91 -14.66
N ARG A 108 -1.66 -1.95 -15.05
CA ARG A 108 -1.17 -3.01 -15.95
C ARG A 108 -1.04 -2.52 -17.40
N LYS A 109 -1.85 -1.55 -17.81
CA LYS A 109 -1.86 -1.02 -19.18
C LYS A 109 -1.17 0.33 -19.31
N ASN A 110 -1.32 1.19 -18.33
CA ASN A 110 -0.68 2.49 -18.33
C ASN A 110 -0.15 2.83 -16.93
N GLU A 111 1.06 3.39 -16.91
CA GLU A 111 1.72 3.80 -15.69
C GLU A 111 1.54 5.31 -15.46
N LEU A 112 0.46 5.89 -15.97
CA LEU A 112 0.22 7.32 -15.90
C LEU A 112 -0.60 7.63 -14.65
N LEU A 113 -0.11 8.59 -13.86
CA LEU A 113 -0.84 9.12 -12.73
C LEU A 113 -2.09 9.86 -13.23
N GLY A 114 -3.24 9.43 -12.76
CA GLY A 114 -4.52 10.08 -12.97
C GLY A 114 -4.68 11.30 -12.07
N LYS A 115 -5.92 11.53 -11.64
CA LYS A 115 -6.21 12.61 -10.68
C LYS A 115 -6.01 12.11 -9.25
N GLY A 116 -5.61 13.02 -8.39
CA GLY A 116 -5.39 12.74 -6.98
C GLY A 116 -6.58 13.10 -6.10
N SER A 117 -6.59 12.47 -4.93
CA SER A 117 -7.50 12.77 -3.82
C SER A 117 -6.72 12.93 -2.51
N SER A 118 -7.40 13.27 -1.42
CA SER A 118 -6.82 13.26 -0.08
C SER A 118 -7.78 12.64 0.92
N SER A 119 -7.27 11.74 1.74
CA SER A 119 -8.01 11.13 2.84
C SER A 119 -7.65 11.76 4.20
N ALA A 120 -7.07 12.97 4.23
CA ALA A 120 -6.61 13.59 5.48
C ALA A 120 -7.72 13.68 6.54
N HIS A 121 -8.97 13.88 6.10
CA HIS A 121 -10.16 13.90 6.95
C HIS A 121 -10.47 12.54 7.63
N TRP A 122 -10.07 11.39 7.05
CA TRP A 122 -10.29 10.07 7.66
C TRP A 122 -9.45 9.85 8.91
N TYR A 123 -8.28 10.49 8.98
CA TYR A 123 -7.33 10.35 10.08
C TYR A 123 -7.37 11.52 11.07
N ALA A 124 -8.20 12.53 10.80
CA ALA A 124 -8.40 13.66 11.69
C ALA A 124 -9.23 13.22 12.92
N ARG A 125 -8.64 13.29 14.10
CA ARG A 125 -9.31 12.93 15.38
C ARG A 125 -9.49 14.13 16.28
N GLY A 126 -10.60 14.17 17.00
CA GLY A 126 -10.89 15.20 18.01
C GLY A 126 -10.95 16.60 17.40
N LEU A 127 -10.36 17.59 18.06
CA LEU A 127 -10.38 18.98 17.57
C LEU A 127 -9.75 19.15 16.18
N LYS A 128 -8.88 18.22 15.74
CA LYS A 128 -8.31 18.25 14.39
C LYS A 128 -9.32 17.99 13.28
N SER A 129 -10.50 17.41 13.58
CA SER A 129 -11.57 17.20 12.60
C SER A 129 -12.49 18.41 12.47
N LEU A 130 -12.39 19.40 13.37
CA LEU A 130 -13.28 20.56 13.36
C LEU A 130 -12.98 21.44 12.13
N GLY A 131 -13.97 21.60 11.24
CA GLY A 131 -13.82 22.38 10.00
C GLY A 131 -13.16 21.64 8.83
N MET A 132 -12.82 20.36 8.99
CA MET A 132 -12.41 19.53 7.85
C MET A 132 -13.61 19.20 6.95
N PRO A 133 -13.42 19.11 5.63
CA PRO A 133 -14.49 18.68 4.74
C PRO A 133 -14.86 17.21 5.02
N LEU A 134 -16.15 16.91 5.00
CA LEU A 134 -16.68 15.54 5.14
C LEU A 134 -16.16 14.59 4.05
N SER A 135 -15.84 15.14 2.89
CA SER A 135 -15.19 14.48 1.76
C SER A 135 -14.42 15.52 0.94
N THR A 136 -13.26 15.15 0.41
CA THR A 136 -12.64 15.97 -0.64
C THR A 136 -13.38 15.79 -1.96
N ALA A 137 -13.42 16.82 -2.82
CA ALA A 137 -13.90 16.62 -4.18
C ALA A 137 -13.03 15.58 -4.90
N ASP A 138 -13.65 14.58 -5.55
CA ASP A 138 -12.93 13.56 -6.32
C ASP A 138 -12.07 14.20 -7.40
N GLY A 139 -10.82 13.77 -7.50
CA GLY A 139 -9.90 14.20 -8.55
C GLY A 139 -9.50 15.69 -8.51
N ALA A 140 -9.63 16.36 -7.37
CA ALA A 140 -9.27 17.76 -7.23
C ALA A 140 -7.76 18.02 -7.20
N ASN A 141 -6.94 17.02 -6.90
CA ASN A 141 -5.51 17.21 -6.72
C ASN A 141 -4.75 16.72 -7.95
N SER A 142 -4.24 17.63 -8.76
CA SER A 142 -3.29 17.30 -9.83
C SER A 142 -1.85 17.67 -9.47
N VAL A 143 -1.64 18.32 -8.34
CA VAL A 143 -0.39 18.95 -7.93
C VAL A 143 -0.01 18.48 -6.53
N HIS A 144 1.27 18.23 -6.32
CA HIS A 144 1.82 17.96 -5.00
C HIS A 144 1.79 19.24 -4.15
N PRO A 145 1.11 19.27 -2.99
CA PRO A 145 0.85 20.49 -2.22
C PRO A 145 2.12 21.14 -1.66
N ASP A 146 3.16 20.33 -1.39
CA ASP A 146 4.39 20.83 -0.77
C ASP A 146 5.47 21.23 -1.78
N THR A 147 5.33 20.87 -3.07
CA THR A 147 6.36 21.17 -4.11
C THR A 147 5.82 21.93 -5.32
N GLY A 148 4.51 21.93 -5.54
CA GLY A 148 3.91 22.51 -6.75
C GLY A 148 4.11 21.66 -8.00
N VAL A 149 4.72 20.47 -7.90
CA VAL A 149 4.90 19.56 -9.04
C VAL A 149 3.55 19.03 -9.50
N ILE A 150 3.25 19.16 -10.80
CA ILE A 150 2.07 18.54 -11.40
C ILE A 150 2.32 17.03 -11.47
N LEU A 151 1.56 16.26 -10.69
CA LEU A 151 1.66 14.81 -10.62
C LEU A 151 0.80 14.14 -11.70
N SER A 152 -0.38 14.68 -12.00
CA SER A 152 -1.26 14.11 -13.02
C SER A 152 -0.57 14.10 -14.39
N GLY A 153 -0.58 12.94 -15.05
CA GLY A 153 0.11 12.70 -16.31
C GLY A 153 1.58 12.31 -16.17
N CYS A 154 2.18 12.42 -14.98
CA CYS A 154 3.51 11.85 -14.74
C CYS A 154 3.46 10.32 -14.82
N ARG A 155 4.57 9.73 -15.25
CA ARG A 155 4.72 8.28 -15.30
C ARG A 155 5.30 7.77 -13.98
N LEU A 156 4.67 6.77 -13.40
CA LEU A 156 5.19 5.99 -12.28
C LEU A 156 5.87 4.73 -12.82
N GLU A 157 7.13 4.85 -13.19
CA GLU A 157 7.90 3.74 -13.76
C GLU A 157 7.92 2.53 -12.83
N GLY A 158 7.52 1.36 -13.34
CA GLY A 158 7.46 0.12 -12.58
C GLY A 158 6.10 -0.16 -11.94
N ALA A 159 5.10 0.71 -12.09
CA ALA A 159 3.76 0.48 -11.58
C ALA A 159 3.12 -0.80 -12.13
N ALA A 160 3.33 -1.12 -13.41
CA ALA A 160 2.83 -2.36 -13.99
C ALA A 160 3.49 -3.59 -13.33
N ALA A 161 4.80 -3.53 -13.12
CA ALA A 161 5.56 -4.59 -12.45
C ALA A 161 5.18 -4.74 -10.98
N ALA A 162 4.85 -3.65 -10.29
CA ALA A 162 4.38 -3.67 -8.91
C ALA A 162 2.97 -4.25 -8.79
N ALA A 163 2.06 -3.95 -9.73
CA ALA A 163 0.75 -4.60 -9.78
C ALA A 163 0.90 -6.12 -10.01
N GLU A 164 1.75 -6.53 -10.95
CA GLU A 164 2.02 -7.94 -11.21
C GLU A 164 2.69 -8.64 -10.02
N LEU A 165 3.60 -7.95 -9.32
CA LEU A 165 4.21 -8.46 -8.09
C LEU A 165 3.15 -8.75 -7.02
N CYS A 166 2.17 -7.87 -6.85
CA CYS A 166 1.08 -8.07 -5.89
C CYS A 166 0.16 -9.23 -6.26
N GLU A 167 -0.17 -9.38 -7.55
CA GLU A 167 -0.93 -10.54 -8.03
C GLU A 167 -0.20 -11.85 -7.72
N ARG A 168 1.10 -11.94 -8.06
CA ARG A 168 1.91 -13.11 -7.73
C ARG A 168 2.02 -13.35 -6.23
N ALA A 169 2.17 -12.28 -5.44
CA ALA A 169 2.24 -12.37 -3.98
C ALA A 169 0.92 -12.89 -3.39
N HIS A 170 -0.22 -12.46 -3.92
CA HIS A 170 -1.53 -12.97 -3.51
C HIS A 170 -1.66 -14.46 -3.81
N ASP A 171 -1.35 -14.89 -5.03
CA ASP A 171 -1.40 -16.30 -5.42
C ASP A 171 -0.45 -17.18 -4.58
N THR A 172 0.71 -16.65 -4.21
CA THR A 172 1.75 -17.43 -3.53
C THR A 172 1.55 -17.48 -2.02
N LEU A 173 1.26 -16.33 -1.40
CA LEU A 173 1.29 -16.17 0.05
C LEU A 173 -0.10 -16.33 0.69
N MET A 174 -1.15 -15.96 -0.03
CA MET A 174 -2.52 -15.95 0.50
C MET A 174 -3.58 -16.32 -0.54
N PRO A 175 -3.43 -17.45 -1.28
CA PRO A 175 -4.33 -17.80 -2.38
C PRO A 175 -5.80 -17.98 -1.96
N THR A 176 -6.06 -18.25 -0.69
CA THR A 176 -7.39 -18.49 -0.13
C THR A 176 -8.02 -17.26 0.53
N VAL A 177 -7.35 -16.11 0.46
CA VAL A 177 -7.93 -14.83 0.88
C VAL A 177 -8.64 -14.22 -0.34
N PRO A 178 -9.92 -13.83 -0.26
CA PRO A 178 -10.61 -13.28 -1.42
C PRO A 178 -10.10 -11.91 -1.87
N LEU A 179 -9.67 -11.08 -0.91
CA LEU A 179 -9.32 -9.68 -1.14
C LEU A 179 -8.11 -9.29 -0.29
N ALA A 180 -7.12 -8.65 -0.92
CA ALA A 180 -5.95 -8.13 -0.23
C ALA A 180 -5.50 -6.79 -0.84
N GLY A 181 -5.25 -5.82 0.02
CA GLY A 181 -4.59 -4.57 -0.35
C GLY A 181 -3.11 -4.64 0.00
N TRP A 182 -2.25 -4.51 -0.99
CA TRP A 182 -0.80 -4.58 -0.85
C TRP A 182 -0.19 -3.20 -0.89
N ASP A 183 0.80 -2.94 -0.05
CA ASP A 183 1.60 -1.72 -0.11
C ASP A 183 2.98 -2.03 -0.65
N VAL A 184 3.32 -1.43 -1.79
CA VAL A 184 4.60 -1.64 -2.49
C VAL A 184 5.41 -0.36 -2.49
N ALA A 185 6.67 -0.45 -2.04
CA ALA A 185 7.64 0.63 -2.16
C ALA A 185 8.48 0.51 -3.44
N PHE A 186 8.86 1.67 -3.98
CA PHE A 186 9.75 1.79 -5.13
C PHE A 186 11.09 2.31 -4.63
N CYS A 187 12.02 1.40 -4.40
CA CYS A 187 13.32 1.64 -3.80
C CYS A 187 14.40 1.87 -4.87
N PRO A 188 15.56 2.45 -4.52
CA PRO A 188 16.70 2.55 -5.42
C PRO A 188 17.03 1.21 -6.09
N SER A 189 17.43 1.27 -7.35
CA SER A 189 17.78 0.05 -8.10
C SER A 189 18.97 -0.67 -7.46
N LYS A 190 18.90 -2.00 -7.40
CA LYS A 190 20.02 -2.87 -7.00
C LYS A 190 21.04 -3.11 -8.11
N ASP A 191 20.74 -2.68 -9.34
CA ASP A 191 21.68 -2.83 -10.45
C ASP A 191 22.97 -2.05 -10.21
N LYS A 192 24.09 -2.54 -10.75
CA LYS A 192 25.39 -1.88 -10.60
C LYS A 192 25.32 -0.45 -11.09
N GLY A 193 25.54 0.50 -10.19
CA GLY A 193 25.48 1.94 -10.47
C GLY A 193 24.09 2.58 -10.33
N GLY A 194 23.07 1.85 -9.86
CA GLY A 194 21.75 2.40 -9.55
C GLY A 194 20.92 2.86 -10.75
N ALA A 195 21.34 2.49 -11.97
CA ALA A 195 20.74 2.95 -13.22
C ALA A 195 19.59 2.06 -13.74
N GLY A 196 19.30 0.96 -13.07
CA GLY A 196 18.24 0.03 -13.43
C GLY A 196 16.84 0.48 -13.01
N PRO A 197 15.81 -0.36 -13.28
CA PRO A 197 14.47 -0.11 -12.77
C PRO A 197 14.46 -0.08 -11.24
N PRO A 198 13.48 0.60 -10.62
CA PRO A 198 13.35 0.62 -9.16
C PRO A 198 13.20 -0.79 -8.61
N GLU A 199 13.82 -1.04 -7.45
CA GLU A 199 13.54 -2.26 -6.71
C GLU A 199 12.14 -2.14 -6.09
N LEU A 200 11.31 -3.15 -6.32
CA LEU A 200 9.96 -3.20 -5.78
C LEU A 200 9.94 -4.05 -4.51
N VAL A 201 9.50 -3.44 -3.40
CA VAL A 201 9.49 -4.10 -2.08
C VAL A 201 8.06 -4.14 -1.54
N LEU A 202 7.55 -5.34 -1.25
CA LEU A 202 6.29 -5.53 -0.54
C LEU A 202 6.49 -5.20 0.94
N LEU A 203 5.73 -4.23 1.46
CA LEU A 203 5.83 -3.80 2.85
C LEU A 203 4.83 -4.53 3.75
N GLU A 204 3.57 -4.50 3.32
CA GLU A 204 2.48 -5.08 4.09
C GLU A 204 1.31 -5.47 3.19
N ALA A 205 0.43 -6.32 3.74
CA ALA A 205 -0.86 -6.65 3.19
C ALA A 205 -1.96 -6.32 4.21
N ASN A 206 -2.99 -5.61 3.80
CA ASN A 206 -4.18 -5.35 4.59
C ASN A 206 -5.35 -6.21 4.08
N LEU A 207 -5.93 -7.02 4.95
CA LEU A 207 -7.04 -7.93 4.62
C LEU A 207 -8.43 -7.27 4.75
N SER A 208 -8.48 -6.05 5.27
CA SER A 208 -9.64 -5.16 5.27
C SER A 208 -9.24 -3.85 4.60
N CYS A 209 -8.85 -3.95 3.33
CA CYS A 209 -8.24 -2.85 2.60
C CYS A 209 -9.27 -1.84 2.09
N ASN A 210 -8.88 -0.57 2.09
CA ASN A 210 -9.56 0.50 1.39
C ASN A 210 -8.99 0.65 -0.04
N PHE A 211 -9.81 1.18 -0.94
CA PHE A 211 -9.50 1.49 -2.34
C PHE A 211 -8.90 2.89 -2.51
N PHE A 212 -8.87 3.71 -1.43
CA PHE A 212 -8.34 5.08 -1.41
C PHE A 212 -8.86 5.98 -2.54
N ARG A 213 -10.12 5.76 -2.93
CA ARG A 213 -10.80 6.48 -4.04
C ARG A 213 -10.09 6.32 -5.40
N GLY A 214 -9.28 5.27 -5.57
CA GLY A 214 -8.76 4.90 -6.87
C GLY A 214 -9.86 4.40 -7.80
N SER A 215 -9.57 4.44 -9.10
CA SER A 215 -10.41 3.80 -10.11
C SER A 215 -10.48 2.31 -9.86
N VAL A 216 -11.70 1.76 -9.88
CA VAL A 216 -11.95 0.34 -9.63
C VAL A 216 -12.48 -0.33 -10.90
N ALA A 217 -11.91 -1.47 -11.26
CA ALA A 217 -12.49 -2.36 -12.27
C ALA A 217 -13.74 -3.06 -11.69
N TRP A 218 -14.85 -2.31 -11.64
CA TRP A 218 -16.09 -2.73 -10.97
C TRP A 218 -16.68 -4.03 -11.51
N GLU A 219 -16.55 -4.31 -12.80
CA GLU A 219 -17.02 -5.56 -13.39
C GLU A 219 -16.25 -6.77 -12.84
N GLU A 220 -14.91 -6.68 -12.79
CA GLU A 220 -14.07 -7.76 -12.26
C GLU A 220 -14.27 -7.92 -10.74
N TYR A 221 -14.29 -6.81 -10.01
CA TYR A 221 -14.53 -6.81 -8.57
C TYR A 221 -15.92 -7.35 -8.21
N GLY A 222 -16.96 -6.91 -8.93
CA GLY A 222 -18.33 -7.38 -8.76
C GLY A 222 -18.47 -8.87 -9.05
N SER A 223 -17.89 -9.34 -10.15
CA SER A 223 -17.87 -10.78 -10.49
C SER A 223 -17.13 -11.63 -9.46
N LEU A 224 -16.06 -11.10 -8.86
CA LEU A 224 -15.35 -11.77 -7.79
C LEU A 224 -16.23 -11.92 -6.55
N LEU A 225 -16.86 -10.83 -6.11
CA LEU A 225 -17.73 -10.84 -4.93
C LEU A 225 -18.94 -11.75 -5.13
N ASP A 226 -19.63 -11.62 -6.26
CA ASP A 226 -20.81 -12.40 -6.60
C ASP A 226 -20.53 -13.91 -6.51
N ALA A 227 -19.41 -14.36 -7.11
CA ALA A 227 -19.00 -15.75 -7.04
C ALA A 227 -18.73 -16.24 -5.60
N HIS A 228 -18.12 -15.40 -4.75
CA HIS A 228 -17.86 -15.76 -3.36
C HIS A 228 -19.15 -15.83 -2.54
N PHE A 229 -20.06 -14.85 -2.68
CA PHE A 229 -21.33 -14.87 -1.97
C PHE A 229 -22.22 -16.03 -2.41
N ALA A 230 -22.31 -16.29 -3.72
CA ALA A 230 -23.02 -17.45 -4.24
C ALA A 230 -22.45 -18.77 -3.69
N ALA A 231 -21.12 -18.89 -3.61
CA ALA A 231 -20.47 -20.06 -3.03
C ALA A 231 -20.74 -20.22 -1.53
N ILE A 232 -20.72 -19.13 -0.76
CA ILE A 232 -21.07 -19.12 0.67
C ILE A 232 -22.52 -19.57 0.87
N ASP A 233 -23.45 -19.09 0.04
CA ASP A 233 -24.86 -19.46 0.14
C ASP A 233 -25.10 -20.94 -0.15
N VAL A 234 -24.40 -21.51 -1.14
CA VAL A 234 -24.44 -22.96 -1.41
C VAL A 234 -23.84 -23.73 -0.26
N TRP A 235 -22.69 -23.30 0.27
CA TRP A 235 -21.99 -23.95 1.37
C TRP A 235 -22.86 -23.96 2.65
N ARG A 236 -23.55 -22.87 2.98
CA ARG A 236 -24.45 -22.78 4.15
C ARG A 236 -25.68 -23.67 4.09
N ARG A 237 -26.10 -24.10 2.90
CA ARG A 237 -27.27 -24.98 2.70
C ARG A 237 -26.90 -26.47 2.76
N ARG A 238 -25.62 -26.80 2.81
CA ARG A 238 -25.10 -28.17 2.98
C ARG A 238 -24.89 -28.46 4.47
#